data_AF-A0A6M8NEY1-F1
#
_entry.id   AF-A0A6M8NEY1-F1
#
_cell.length_a   1.000
_cell.length_b   1.000
_cell.length_c   1.000
_cell.angle_alpha   90.00
_cell.angle_beta   90.00
_cell.angle_gamma   90.00
#
_symmetry.space_group_name_H-M   'P 1'
#
loop_
_entity.id
_entity.type
_entity.pdbx_description
1 polymer ?
#
loop_
_entity_poly.entity_id
_entity_poly.type
_entity_poly.pdbx_seq_one_letter_code
_entity_poly.pdbx_strand_id
1 'polypeptide(L)'
;MFLFLGAIVAGFAILVWSADKFVEGAASTAKHLGMPSLLIGILIVGFGTSAPEMVVSAIAAMEGNPGLALGNAIGSNIVNIALILGVTAIVAPITVNSKIVRKEIPLLLLIVLFSGYLLFDNTLTFVEGVVLLVGFFSLIAWSIYAAIKGKGDALESEMDDELLEHEMSLKAGVLWLIIGLVLLIASSRLLVWGAVGVATEFGVSDLIIGLTIVALGTSLPELAASVIAARKGEHDIAIGNVVGSNMFNILAVIGIAVVIAPMNNIPFEVLQRDWIIMLLLTIALLFMAYGFRNKEGKITRLEGFILVICYVAYNTYLGMTLTGNI
;
A
#
# COMPACT_ATOMS: atom_id res chain seq x y z
N MET A 1 -0.86 -14.41 -24.86
CA MET A 1 -1.06 -12.93 -24.73
C MET A 1 -2.47 -12.48 -24.33
N PHE A 2 -3.49 -12.46 -25.21
CA PHE A 2 -4.82 -11.87 -24.90
C PHE A 2 -5.52 -12.50 -23.67
N LEU A 3 -5.33 -13.80 -23.48
CA LEU A 3 -5.84 -14.55 -22.33
C LEU A 3 -5.25 -14.02 -21.00
N PHE A 4 -3.95 -13.73 -20.98
CA PHE A 4 -3.25 -13.20 -19.81
C PHE A 4 -3.66 -11.77 -19.51
N LEU A 5 -3.76 -10.92 -20.53
CA LEU A 5 -4.27 -9.54 -20.37
C LEU A 5 -5.72 -9.54 -19.88
N GLY A 6 -6.56 -10.42 -20.43
CA GLY A 6 -7.94 -10.61 -19.95
C GLY A 6 -8.00 -11.06 -18.49
N ALA A 7 -7.11 -11.97 -18.08
CA ALA A 7 -6.99 -12.40 -16.69
C ALA A 7 -6.52 -11.28 -15.75
N ILE A 8 -5.58 -10.43 -16.17
CA ILE A 8 -5.17 -9.25 -15.38
C ILE A 8 -6.35 -8.29 -15.19
N VAL A 9 -7.04 -7.94 -16.28
CA VAL A 9 -8.17 -6.99 -16.21
C VAL A 9 -9.32 -7.54 -15.37
N ALA A 10 -9.72 -8.80 -15.59
CA ALA A 10 -10.76 -9.44 -14.79
C ALA A 10 -10.32 -9.63 -13.34
N GLY A 11 -9.06 -10.03 -13.12
CA GLY A 11 -8.44 -10.17 -11.82
C GLY A 11 -8.51 -8.87 -11.04
N PHE A 12 -8.07 -7.75 -11.61
CA PHE A 12 -8.17 -6.44 -10.95
C PHE A 12 -9.60 -6.01 -10.66
N ALA A 13 -10.52 -6.17 -11.62
CA ALA A 13 -11.91 -5.77 -11.42
C ALA A 13 -12.54 -6.51 -10.23
N ILE A 14 -12.29 -7.83 -10.12
CA ILE A 14 -12.78 -8.63 -9.00
C ILE A 14 -12.00 -8.32 -7.72
N LEU A 15 -10.69 -8.12 -7.80
CA LEU A 15 -9.81 -7.82 -6.66
C LEU A 15 -10.22 -6.51 -5.98
N VAL A 16 -10.36 -5.43 -6.74
CA VAL A 16 -10.80 -4.12 -6.22
C VAL A 16 -12.18 -4.22 -5.58
N TRP A 17 -13.13 -4.88 -6.26
CA TRP A 17 -14.49 -5.03 -5.74
C TRP A 17 -14.56 -5.92 -4.49
N SER A 18 -13.79 -7.01 -4.46
CA SER A 18 -13.79 -7.95 -3.34
C SER A 18 -13.02 -7.42 -2.13
N ALA A 19 -11.96 -6.65 -2.34
CA ALA A 19 -11.24 -5.94 -1.28
C ALA A 19 -12.18 -4.96 -0.56
N ASP A 20 -12.90 -4.12 -1.31
CA ASP A 20 -13.90 -3.20 -0.76
C ASP A 20 -14.94 -3.92 0.11
N LYS A 21 -15.54 -5.00 -0.40
CA LYS A 21 -16.52 -5.79 0.37
C LYS A 21 -15.92 -6.51 1.57
N PHE A 22 -14.66 -6.94 1.47
CA PHE A 22 -13.92 -7.51 2.59
C PHE A 22 -13.72 -6.48 3.70
N VAL A 23 -13.26 -5.26 3.36
CA VAL A 23 -13.04 -4.17 4.32
C VAL A 23 -14.35 -3.74 4.98
N GLU A 24 -15.40 -3.47 4.19
CA GLU A 24 -16.72 -3.10 4.71
C GLU A 24 -17.29 -4.17 5.65
N GLY A 25 -17.21 -5.43 5.25
CA GLY A 25 -17.69 -6.56 6.03
C GLY A 25 -16.93 -6.72 7.34
N ALA A 26 -15.59 -6.58 7.30
CA ALA A 26 -14.73 -6.61 8.47
C ALA A 26 -15.00 -5.43 9.42
N ALA A 27 -15.17 -4.21 8.88
CA ALA A 27 -15.38 -3.01 9.67
C ALA A 27 -16.74 -3.06 10.39
N SER A 28 -17.81 -3.42 9.67
CA SER A 28 -19.13 -3.60 10.27
C SER A 28 -19.15 -4.71 11.33
N THR A 29 -18.49 -5.84 11.06
CA THR A 29 -18.39 -6.94 12.03
C THR A 29 -17.66 -6.50 13.29
N ALA A 30 -16.53 -5.80 13.16
CA ALA A 30 -15.77 -5.27 14.28
C ALA A 30 -16.57 -4.25 15.10
N LYS A 31 -17.35 -3.36 14.45
CA LYS A 31 -18.25 -2.41 15.11
C LYS A 31 -19.29 -3.11 15.97
N HIS A 32 -19.94 -4.15 15.43
CA HIS A 32 -20.93 -4.95 16.17
C HIS A 32 -20.33 -5.72 17.35
N LEU A 33 -19.04 -6.05 17.31
CA LEU A 33 -18.31 -6.68 18.40
C LEU A 33 -17.82 -5.68 19.46
N GLY A 34 -18.13 -4.40 19.32
CA GLY A 34 -17.77 -3.36 20.28
C GLY A 34 -16.35 -2.84 20.14
N MET A 35 -15.71 -3.03 18.97
CA MET A 35 -14.40 -2.44 18.71
C MET A 35 -14.55 -0.90 18.55
N PRO A 36 -13.68 -0.09 19.21
CA PRO A 36 -13.65 1.35 19.02
C PRO A 36 -13.41 1.74 17.57
N SER A 37 -14.09 2.77 17.07
CA SER A 37 -14.00 3.28 15.69
C SER A 37 -12.57 3.55 15.23
N LEU A 38 -11.76 4.19 16.07
CA LEU A 38 -10.35 4.45 15.76
C LEU A 38 -9.54 3.16 15.54
N LEU A 39 -9.83 2.10 16.29
CA LEU A 39 -9.20 0.79 16.08
C LEU A 39 -9.69 0.12 14.80
N ILE A 40 -10.97 0.30 14.44
CA ILE A 40 -11.50 -0.17 13.15
C ILE A 40 -10.80 0.55 12.01
N GLY A 41 -10.64 1.87 12.09
CA GLY A 41 -9.92 2.65 11.08
C GLY A 41 -8.47 2.21 10.90
N ILE A 42 -7.72 2.09 11.99
CA ILE A 42 -6.31 1.73 11.93
C ILE A 42 -6.11 0.25 11.54
N LEU A 43 -6.90 -0.67 12.11
CA LEU A 43 -6.67 -2.12 11.97
C LEU A 43 -7.46 -2.79 10.88
N ILE A 44 -8.64 -2.28 10.54
CA ILE A 44 -9.52 -2.91 9.56
C ILE A 44 -9.47 -2.13 8.26
N VAL A 45 -9.62 -0.81 8.30
CA VAL A 45 -9.57 0.00 7.08
C VAL A 45 -8.14 0.07 6.56
N GLY A 46 -7.17 0.47 7.39
CA GLY A 46 -5.76 0.56 6.98
C GLY A 46 -5.15 -0.79 6.56
N PHE A 47 -5.46 -1.87 7.28
CA PHE A 47 -5.00 -3.21 6.87
C PHE A 47 -5.78 -3.74 5.66
N GLY A 48 -7.08 -3.47 5.63
CA GLY A 48 -8.00 -4.00 4.64
C GLY A 48 -7.74 -3.45 3.25
N THR A 49 -7.35 -2.18 3.14
CA THR A 49 -6.94 -1.60 1.86
C THR A 49 -5.67 -2.24 1.33
N SER A 50 -4.71 -2.60 2.20
CA SER A 50 -3.48 -3.34 1.83
C SER A 50 -3.63 -4.87 1.76
N ALA A 51 -4.82 -5.40 2.01
CA ALA A 51 -5.08 -6.84 1.90
C ALA A 51 -4.82 -7.41 0.49
N PRO A 52 -5.16 -6.72 -0.62
CA PRO A 52 -4.84 -7.18 -1.96
C PRO A 52 -3.33 -7.37 -2.17
N GLU A 53 -2.50 -6.40 -1.76
CA GLU A 53 -1.05 -6.46 -1.88
C GLU A 53 -0.49 -7.66 -1.11
N MET A 54 -0.94 -7.87 0.12
CA MET A 54 -0.50 -9.00 0.94
C MET A 54 -0.90 -10.33 0.32
N VAL A 55 -2.15 -10.47 -0.13
CA VAL A 55 -2.66 -11.73 -0.70
C VAL A 55 -2.03 -12.03 -2.06
N VAL A 56 -1.90 -11.04 -2.95
CA VAL A 56 -1.21 -11.18 -4.24
C VAL A 56 0.26 -11.58 -4.02
N SER A 57 0.95 -10.92 -3.10
CA SER A 57 2.37 -11.18 -2.84
C SER A 57 2.61 -12.53 -2.16
N ALA A 58 1.73 -12.93 -1.25
CA ALA A 58 1.76 -14.27 -0.65
C ALA A 58 1.57 -15.35 -1.72
N ILE A 59 0.57 -15.21 -2.59
CA ILE A 59 0.30 -16.16 -3.67
C ILE A 59 1.47 -16.20 -4.66
N ALA A 60 2.00 -15.05 -5.07
CA ALA A 60 3.14 -14.97 -5.97
C ALA A 60 4.37 -15.68 -5.39
N ALA A 61 4.67 -15.48 -4.11
CA ALA A 61 5.75 -16.18 -3.42
C ALA A 61 5.50 -17.70 -3.34
N MET A 62 4.26 -18.13 -3.01
CA MET A 62 3.88 -19.55 -2.98
C MET A 62 3.97 -20.22 -4.36
N GLU A 63 3.74 -19.46 -5.44
CA GLU A 63 3.83 -19.93 -6.83
C GLU A 63 5.25 -19.83 -7.40
N GLY A 64 6.25 -19.50 -6.59
CA GLY A 64 7.66 -19.48 -6.97
C GLY A 64 8.13 -18.19 -7.64
N ASN A 65 7.33 -17.11 -7.57
CA ASN A 65 7.64 -15.81 -8.16
C ASN A 65 7.80 -14.70 -7.09
N PRO A 66 8.69 -14.86 -6.09
CA PRO A 66 8.86 -13.86 -5.01
C PRO A 66 9.37 -12.50 -5.53
N GLY A 67 10.00 -12.45 -6.70
CA GLY A 67 10.36 -11.20 -7.36
C GLY A 67 9.14 -10.34 -7.70
N LEU A 68 8.02 -10.95 -8.09
CA LEU A 68 6.76 -10.24 -8.34
C LEU A 68 6.25 -9.61 -7.04
N ALA A 69 6.34 -10.31 -5.92
CA ALA A 69 5.94 -9.82 -4.61
C ALA A 69 6.80 -8.64 -4.14
N LEU A 70 8.12 -8.73 -4.29
CA LEU A 70 9.05 -7.63 -3.98
C LEU A 70 8.75 -6.40 -4.85
N GLY A 71 8.56 -6.62 -6.15
CA GLY A 71 8.21 -5.57 -7.09
C GLY A 71 6.87 -4.93 -6.76
N ASN A 72 5.87 -5.74 -6.43
CA ASN A 72 4.56 -5.25 -6.00
C ASN A 72 4.67 -4.36 -4.76
N ALA A 73 5.42 -4.76 -3.73
CA ALA A 73 5.55 -3.97 -2.51
C ALA A 73 6.28 -2.64 -2.72
N ILE A 74 7.44 -2.64 -3.39
CA ILE A 74 8.22 -1.42 -3.66
C ILE A 74 7.47 -0.52 -4.65
N GLY A 75 6.90 -1.11 -5.70
CA GLY A 75 6.09 -0.40 -6.69
C GLY A 75 4.88 0.26 -6.05
N SER A 76 4.16 -0.44 -5.16
CA SER A 76 2.99 0.10 -4.47
C SER A 76 3.37 1.30 -3.60
N ASN A 77 4.54 1.28 -2.96
CA ASN A 77 5.01 2.44 -2.19
C ASN A 77 5.29 3.67 -3.06
N ILE A 78 5.86 3.45 -4.24
CA ILE A 78 6.10 4.50 -5.23
C ILE A 78 4.75 5.01 -5.77
N VAL A 79 3.82 4.13 -6.12
CA VAL A 79 2.45 4.48 -6.56
C VAL A 79 1.74 5.29 -5.48
N ASN A 80 1.76 4.84 -4.23
CA ASN A 80 1.09 5.49 -3.11
C ASN A 80 1.55 6.93 -2.90
N ILE A 81 2.87 7.18 -2.88
CA ILE A 81 3.38 8.55 -2.68
C ILE A 81 3.30 9.37 -3.96
N ALA A 82 3.78 8.85 -5.09
CA ALA A 82 3.95 9.64 -6.29
C ALA A 82 2.63 9.83 -7.06
N LEU A 83 1.83 8.76 -7.20
CA LEU A 83 0.57 8.80 -7.94
C LEU A 83 -0.63 9.10 -7.02
N ILE A 84 -0.85 8.31 -5.97
CA ILE A 84 -2.09 8.41 -5.17
C ILE A 84 -2.14 9.72 -4.40
N LEU A 85 -1.12 9.99 -3.59
CA LEU A 85 -1.04 11.24 -2.87
C LEU A 85 -0.94 12.44 -3.82
N GLY A 86 -0.23 12.26 -4.93
CA GLY A 86 -0.10 13.27 -5.99
C GLY A 86 -1.45 13.68 -6.59
N VAL A 87 -2.22 12.71 -7.09
CA VAL A 87 -3.57 12.91 -7.64
C VAL A 87 -4.52 13.45 -6.57
N THR A 88 -4.48 12.89 -5.37
CA THR A 88 -5.32 13.33 -4.25
C THR A 88 -5.09 14.81 -3.94
N ALA A 89 -3.81 15.24 -3.83
CA ALA A 89 -3.46 16.63 -3.56
C ALA A 89 -3.82 17.60 -4.72
N ILE A 90 -3.78 17.14 -5.97
CA ILE A 90 -4.26 17.91 -7.13
C ILE A 90 -5.77 18.16 -7.03
N VAL A 91 -6.55 17.12 -6.70
CA VAL A 91 -8.00 17.21 -6.53
C VAL A 91 -8.33 18.12 -5.35
N ALA A 92 -7.81 17.79 -4.17
CA ALA A 92 -8.04 18.49 -2.92
C ALA A 92 -6.71 18.62 -2.13
N PRO A 93 -6.20 19.84 -1.90
CA PRO A 93 -4.99 20.04 -1.09
C PRO A 93 -5.14 19.41 0.30
N ILE A 94 -4.12 18.66 0.73
CA ILE A 94 -4.19 17.84 1.95
C ILE A 94 -3.49 18.57 3.09
N THR A 95 -4.22 18.89 4.15
CA THR A 95 -3.66 19.44 5.40
C THR A 95 -3.43 18.33 6.40
N VAL A 96 -2.26 18.29 7.03
CA VAL A 96 -1.88 17.23 7.97
C VAL A 96 -2.02 17.75 9.41
N ASN A 97 -3.13 17.44 10.08
CA ASN A 97 -3.42 17.92 11.43
C ASN A 97 -3.20 16.83 12.50
N SER A 98 -3.35 15.56 12.13
CA SER A 98 -3.22 14.42 13.05
C SER A 98 -1.80 14.32 13.63
N LYS A 99 -1.74 14.17 14.95
CA LYS A 99 -0.47 13.96 15.65
C LYS A 99 0.06 12.55 15.45
N ILE A 100 -0.85 11.59 15.23
CA ILE A 100 -0.51 10.19 14.96
C ILE A 100 0.17 10.10 13.60
N VAL A 101 -0.47 10.61 12.55
CA VAL A 101 0.09 10.63 11.18
C VAL A 101 1.45 11.32 11.17
N ARG A 102 1.60 12.48 11.82
CA ARG A 102 2.90 13.17 11.90
C ARG A 102 3.97 12.27 12.53
N LYS A 103 3.66 11.48 13.56
CA LYS A 103 4.63 10.54 14.16
C LYS A 103 4.93 9.32 13.27
N GLU A 104 3.97 8.89 12.46
CA GLU A 104 4.14 7.75 11.56
C GLU A 104 5.04 8.07 10.36
N ILE A 105 5.07 9.32 9.88
CA ILE A 105 5.92 9.68 8.71
C ILE A 105 7.43 9.52 8.98
N PRO A 106 8.01 9.99 10.09
CA PRO A 106 9.40 9.69 10.44
C PRO A 106 9.64 8.20 10.66
N LEU A 107 8.66 7.48 11.21
CA LEU A 107 8.76 6.03 11.38
C LEU A 107 8.79 5.30 10.03
N LEU A 108 7.98 5.73 9.06
CA LEU A 108 8.03 5.25 7.68
C LEU A 108 9.42 5.46 7.07
N LEU A 109 10.04 6.63 7.26
CA LEU A 109 11.41 6.86 6.80
C LEU A 109 12.41 5.88 7.43
N LEU A 110 12.29 5.59 8.74
CA LEU A 110 13.13 4.60 9.40
C LEU A 110 12.91 3.19 8.83
N ILE A 111 11.67 2.81 8.54
CA ILE A 111 11.31 1.52 7.93
C ILE A 111 11.89 1.42 6.51
N VAL A 112 11.84 2.50 5.71
CA VAL A 112 12.45 2.55 4.37
C VAL A 112 13.98 2.44 4.46
N LEU A 113 14.62 3.14 5.39
CA LEU A 113 16.07 3.02 5.62
C LEU A 113 16.45 1.60 6.05
N PHE A 114 15.65 1.00 6.93
CA PHE A 114 15.84 -0.38 7.37
C PHE A 114 15.69 -1.37 6.22
N SER A 115 14.69 -1.22 5.33
CA SER A 115 14.57 -2.10 4.16
C SER A 115 15.72 -1.95 3.18
N GLY A 116 16.29 -0.76 3.04
CA GLY A 116 17.51 -0.55 2.23
C GLY A 116 18.74 -1.24 2.81
N TYR A 117 18.84 -1.28 4.14
CA TYR A 117 19.88 -2.04 4.83
C TYR A 117 19.74 -3.55 4.56
N LEU A 118 18.53 -4.10 4.63
CA LEU A 118 18.27 -5.51 4.32
C LEU A 118 18.57 -5.85 2.86
N LEU A 119 18.30 -4.94 1.92
CA LEU A 119 18.54 -5.15 0.50
C LEU A 119 20.03 -5.00 0.09
N PHE A 120 20.92 -4.61 1.01
CA PHE A 120 22.28 -4.19 0.66
C PHE A 120 23.16 -5.31 0.10
N ASP A 121 22.97 -6.54 0.56
CA ASP A 121 23.69 -7.71 0.06
C ASP A 121 22.98 -8.40 -1.12
N ASN A 122 21.90 -7.78 -1.63
CA ASN A 122 21.04 -8.29 -2.69
C ASN A 122 20.35 -9.62 -2.35
N THR A 123 20.20 -9.92 -1.05
CA THR A 123 19.46 -11.07 -0.57
C THR A 123 18.39 -10.64 0.43
N LEU A 124 17.36 -11.46 0.59
CA LEU A 124 16.39 -11.35 1.66
C LEU A 124 16.17 -12.76 2.20
N THR A 125 16.73 -13.00 3.37
CA THR A 125 16.72 -14.28 4.07
C THR A 125 15.41 -14.48 4.85
N PHE A 126 15.10 -15.73 5.16
CA PHE A 126 13.95 -16.07 6.01
C PHE A 126 13.95 -15.29 7.33
N VAL A 127 15.12 -15.12 7.96
CA VAL A 127 15.24 -14.40 9.24
C VAL A 127 14.85 -12.94 9.07
N GLU A 128 15.28 -12.29 7.99
CA GLU A 128 14.93 -10.90 7.70
C GLU A 128 13.43 -10.76 7.41
N GLY A 129 12.83 -11.73 6.71
CA GLY A 129 11.38 -11.81 6.56
C GLY A 129 10.65 -11.88 7.91
N VAL A 130 11.10 -12.73 8.84
CA VAL A 130 10.55 -12.80 10.20
C VAL A 130 10.72 -11.47 10.95
N VAL A 131 11.88 -10.82 10.83
CA VAL A 131 12.14 -9.51 11.46
C VAL A 131 11.17 -8.45 10.94
N LEU A 132 10.90 -8.41 9.62
CA LEU A 132 9.92 -7.51 9.03
C LEU A 132 8.51 -7.77 9.58
N LEU A 133 8.10 -9.04 9.72
CA LEU A 133 6.80 -9.39 10.30
C LEU A 133 6.70 -9.04 11.80
N VAL A 134 7.76 -9.26 12.57
CA VAL A 134 7.81 -8.82 13.97
C VAL A 134 7.72 -7.29 14.05
N GLY A 135 8.38 -6.58 13.13
CA GLY A 135 8.25 -5.13 12.97
C GLY A 135 6.80 -4.70 12.67
N PHE A 136 6.12 -5.40 11.76
CA PHE A 136 4.71 -5.17 11.42
C PHE A 136 3.79 -5.32 12.65
N PHE A 137 3.88 -6.44 13.37
CA PHE A 137 3.06 -6.64 14.57
C PHE A 137 3.41 -5.65 15.69
N SER A 138 4.68 -5.24 15.80
CA SER A 138 5.12 -4.21 16.75
C SER A 138 4.56 -2.83 16.39
N LEU A 139 4.54 -2.47 15.11
CA LEU A 139 3.91 -1.26 14.59
C LEU A 139 2.42 -1.25 14.93
N ILE A 140 1.70 -2.33 14.63
CA ILE A 140 0.27 -2.46 14.97
C ILE A 140 0.05 -2.29 16.47
N ALA A 141 0.81 -2.99 17.32
CA ALA A 141 0.68 -2.89 18.76
C ALA A 141 0.92 -1.45 19.27
N TRP A 142 1.91 -0.76 18.68
CA TRP A 142 2.21 0.63 18.99
C TRP A 142 1.10 1.58 18.54
N SER A 143 0.57 1.44 17.31
CA SER A 143 -0.52 2.27 16.80
C SER A 143 -1.81 2.09 17.62
N ILE A 144 -2.14 0.85 18.02
CA ILE A 144 -3.25 0.57 18.96
C ILE A 144 -3.05 1.30 20.30
N TYR A 145 -1.85 1.20 20.88
CA TYR A 145 -1.55 1.84 22.15
C TYR A 145 -1.58 3.38 22.04
N ALA A 146 -1.06 3.94 20.95
CA ALA A 146 -1.08 5.37 20.67
C ALA A 146 -2.52 5.88 20.51
N ALA A 147 -3.37 5.14 19.79
CA ALA A 147 -4.78 5.41 19.60
C ALA A 147 -5.55 5.43 20.94
N ILE A 148 -5.37 4.41 21.79
CA ILE A 148 -6.06 4.32 23.10
C ILE A 148 -5.67 5.49 24.03
N LYS A 149 -4.41 5.95 23.96
CA LYS A 149 -3.94 7.08 24.79
C LYS A 149 -4.24 8.46 24.20
N GLY A 150 -4.37 8.57 22.89
CA GLY A 150 -4.60 9.82 22.17
C GLY A 150 -6.08 10.13 22.00
N LYS A 151 -6.75 10.54 23.09
CA LYS A 151 -8.16 10.99 23.00
C LYS A 151 -8.27 12.33 22.25
N GLY A 152 -9.17 12.42 21.28
CA GLY A 152 -9.48 13.67 20.56
C GLY A 152 -8.47 14.03 19.47
N ASP A 153 -7.88 13.04 18.80
CA ASP A 153 -7.13 13.25 17.56
C ASP A 153 -8.11 13.45 16.39
N ALA A 154 -7.74 14.26 15.39
CA ALA A 154 -8.61 14.53 14.23
C ALA A 154 -8.98 13.25 13.45
N LEU A 155 -8.06 12.28 13.42
CA LEU A 155 -8.29 10.98 12.80
C LEU A 155 -9.43 10.19 13.46
N GLU A 156 -9.64 10.37 14.77
CA GLU A 156 -10.71 9.69 15.51
C GLU A 156 -12.10 10.23 15.09
N SER A 157 -12.24 11.55 14.98
CA SER A 157 -13.51 12.16 14.55
C SER A 157 -13.85 11.88 13.09
N GLU A 158 -12.86 11.94 12.19
CA GLU A 158 -13.09 11.62 10.77
C GLU A 158 -13.54 10.16 10.60
N MET A 159 -12.97 9.23 11.38
CA MET A 159 -13.31 7.80 11.32
C MET A 159 -14.70 7.48 11.90
N ASP A 160 -15.13 8.20 12.94
CA ASP A 160 -16.49 8.06 13.49
C ASP A 160 -17.56 8.41 12.43
N ASP A 161 -17.36 9.51 11.71
CA ASP A 161 -18.27 9.95 10.65
C ASP A 161 -18.32 8.93 9.49
N GLU A 162 -17.17 8.40 9.07
CA GLU A 162 -17.08 7.40 7.99
C GLU A 162 -17.80 6.09 8.33
N LEU A 163 -17.65 5.60 9.57
CA LEU A 163 -18.27 4.36 10.05
C LEU A 163 -19.78 4.47 10.34
N LEU A 164 -20.31 5.69 10.46
CA LEU A 164 -21.76 5.94 10.57
C LEU A 164 -22.46 5.87 9.21
N GLU A 165 -21.78 6.23 8.11
CA GLU A 165 -22.37 6.17 6.76
C GLU A 165 -22.56 4.72 6.24
N HIS A 166 -21.77 3.76 6.71
CA HIS A 166 -21.72 2.38 6.19
C HIS A 166 -22.34 1.32 7.14
N GLU A 167 -23.41 1.65 7.86
CA GLU A 167 -24.05 0.68 8.75
C GLU A 167 -24.72 -0.47 7.97
N MET A 168 -24.29 -1.70 8.25
CA MET A 168 -24.94 -2.92 7.78
C MET A 168 -25.12 -3.91 8.93
N SER A 169 -26.13 -4.78 8.86
CA SER A 169 -26.36 -5.79 9.91
C SER A 169 -25.16 -6.74 10.09
N LEU A 170 -24.93 -7.24 11.31
CA LEU A 170 -23.87 -8.23 11.59
C LEU A 170 -23.88 -9.43 10.63
N LYS A 171 -25.06 -9.94 10.25
CA LYS A 171 -25.17 -11.06 9.31
C LYS A 171 -24.63 -10.69 7.93
N ALA A 172 -24.95 -9.48 7.45
CA ALA A 172 -24.42 -8.97 6.19
C ALA A 172 -22.91 -8.72 6.29
N GLY A 173 -22.43 -8.15 7.41
CA GLY A 173 -21.01 -7.92 7.65
C GLY A 173 -20.19 -9.21 7.59
N VAL A 174 -20.62 -10.25 8.32
CA VAL A 174 -19.93 -11.56 8.31
C VAL A 174 -20.01 -12.22 6.93
N LEU A 175 -21.14 -12.11 6.23
CA LEU A 175 -21.29 -12.66 4.88
C LEU A 175 -20.31 -12.00 3.89
N TRP A 176 -20.24 -10.66 3.90
CA TRP A 176 -19.34 -9.91 3.03
C TRP A 176 -17.87 -10.10 3.38
N LEU A 177 -17.53 -10.24 4.66
CA LEU A 177 -16.18 -10.60 5.10
C LEU A 177 -15.75 -11.93 4.45
N ILE A 178 -16.59 -12.96 4.52
CA ILE A 178 -16.26 -14.29 3.98
C ILE A 178 -16.22 -14.28 2.45
N ILE A 179 -17.26 -13.73 1.79
CA ILE A 179 -17.35 -13.68 0.32
C ILE A 179 -16.21 -12.82 -0.25
N GLY A 180 -15.97 -11.66 0.34
CA GLY A 180 -14.90 -10.75 -0.02
C GLY A 180 -13.54 -11.45 0.05
N LEU A 181 -13.24 -12.14 1.16
CA LEU A 181 -11.98 -12.88 1.30
C LEU A 181 -11.81 -14.00 0.26
N VAL A 182 -12.86 -14.79 -0.01
CA VAL A 182 -12.79 -15.88 -1.00
C VAL A 182 -12.54 -15.33 -2.40
N LEU A 183 -13.25 -14.27 -2.78
CA LEU A 183 -13.09 -13.64 -4.08
C LEU A 183 -11.77 -12.89 -4.21
N LEU A 184 -11.28 -12.30 -3.11
CA LEU A 184 -9.95 -11.69 -3.05
C LEU A 184 -8.88 -12.74 -3.37
N ILE A 185 -8.90 -13.89 -2.68
CA ILE A 185 -7.93 -14.98 -2.94
C ILE A 185 -8.04 -15.50 -4.37
N ALA A 186 -9.26 -15.73 -4.88
CA ALA A 186 -9.47 -16.23 -6.23
C ALA A 186 -8.99 -15.25 -7.31
N SER A 187 -9.29 -13.96 -7.13
CA SER A 187 -8.89 -12.89 -8.05
C SER A 187 -7.39 -12.63 -8.02
N SER A 188 -6.75 -12.70 -6.85
CA SER A 188 -5.29 -12.60 -6.73
C SER A 188 -4.57 -13.73 -7.46
N ARG A 189 -5.06 -14.98 -7.40
CA ARG A 189 -4.50 -16.09 -8.21
C ARG A 189 -4.62 -15.83 -9.70
N LEU A 190 -5.78 -15.37 -10.15
CA LEU A 190 -6.01 -15.04 -11.56
C LEU A 190 -5.08 -13.92 -12.03
N LEU A 191 -4.90 -12.89 -11.18
CA LEU A 191 -4.01 -11.76 -11.44
C LEU A 191 -2.54 -12.21 -11.54
N VAL A 192 -2.04 -13.00 -10.57
CA VAL A 192 -0.66 -13.51 -10.57
C VAL A 192 -0.41 -14.35 -11.81
N TRP A 193 -1.31 -15.26 -12.16
CA TRP A 193 -1.20 -16.07 -13.36
C TRP A 193 -1.16 -15.22 -14.64
N GLY A 194 -2.02 -14.20 -14.75
CA GLY A 194 -2.01 -13.26 -15.85
C GLY A 194 -0.72 -12.44 -15.92
N ALA A 195 -0.24 -11.93 -14.77
CA ALA A 195 0.96 -11.13 -14.66
C ALA A 195 2.23 -11.90 -15.08
N VAL A 196 2.43 -13.10 -14.55
CA VAL A 196 3.56 -13.98 -14.91
C VAL A 196 3.49 -14.41 -16.38
N GLY A 197 2.27 -14.68 -16.88
CA GLY A 197 2.06 -14.99 -18.30
C GLY A 197 2.43 -13.84 -19.23
N VAL A 198 2.06 -12.60 -18.88
CA VAL A 198 2.51 -11.39 -19.61
C VAL A 198 4.02 -11.21 -19.51
N ALA A 199 4.60 -11.35 -18.31
CA ALA A 199 6.05 -11.23 -18.11
C ALA A 199 6.83 -12.16 -19.07
N THR A 200 6.43 -13.43 -19.09
CA THR A 200 7.03 -14.48 -19.92
C THR A 200 6.94 -14.15 -21.41
N GLU A 201 5.78 -13.70 -21.90
CA GLU A 201 5.57 -13.43 -23.33
C GLU A 201 6.30 -12.16 -23.82
N PHE A 202 6.47 -11.16 -22.94
CA PHE A 202 7.25 -9.97 -23.25
C PHE A 202 8.75 -10.14 -22.96
N GLY A 203 9.17 -11.27 -22.39
CA GLY A 203 10.56 -11.49 -21.99
C GLY A 203 11.05 -10.54 -20.90
N VAL A 204 10.14 -10.02 -20.08
CA VAL A 204 10.43 -9.13 -18.94
C VAL A 204 10.35 -9.92 -17.64
N SER A 205 11.05 -9.46 -16.60
CA SER A 205 11.02 -10.15 -15.30
C SER A 205 9.69 -9.92 -14.57
N ASP A 206 9.26 -10.91 -13.79
CA ASP A 206 8.04 -10.79 -12.96
C ASP A 206 8.16 -9.64 -11.95
N LEU A 207 9.38 -9.31 -11.53
CA LEU A 207 9.72 -8.14 -10.72
C LEU A 207 9.23 -6.84 -11.37
N ILE A 208 9.46 -6.67 -12.67
CA ILE A 208 9.11 -5.44 -13.38
C ILE A 208 7.60 -5.33 -13.59
N ILE A 209 6.93 -6.45 -13.88
CA ILE A 209 5.47 -6.49 -13.89
C ILE A 209 4.90 -6.18 -12.50
N GLY A 210 5.55 -6.68 -11.44
CA GLY A 210 5.29 -6.34 -10.05
C GLY A 210 5.37 -4.83 -9.77
N LEU A 211 6.50 -4.21 -10.14
CA LEU A 211 6.77 -2.77 -9.95
C LEU A 211 5.79 -1.84 -10.70
N THR A 212 5.16 -2.33 -11.76
CA THR A 212 4.34 -1.53 -12.67
C THR A 212 2.87 -1.88 -12.58
N ILE A 213 2.45 -2.91 -13.32
CA ILE A 213 1.05 -3.25 -13.53
C ILE A 213 0.42 -3.74 -12.23
N VAL A 214 1.09 -4.65 -11.51
CA VAL A 214 0.56 -5.24 -10.28
C VAL A 214 0.43 -4.17 -9.20
N ALA A 215 1.52 -3.46 -8.90
CA ALA A 215 1.53 -2.36 -7.94
C ALA A 215 0.47 -1.29 -8.25
N LEU A 216 0.36 -0.86 -9.51
CA LEU A 216 -0.64 0.13 -9.88
C LEU A 216 -2.06 -0.37 -9.62
N GLY A 217 -2.35 -1.61 -10.01
CA GLY A 217 -3.70 -2.14 -9.95
C GLY A 217 -4.13 -2.57 -8.55
N THR A 218 -3.21 -3.09 -7.71
CA THR A 218 -3.53 -3.42 -6.32
C THR A 218 -3.76 -2.17 -5.48
N SER A 219 -3.12 -1.05 -5.80
CA SER A 219 -3.27 0.22 -5.07
C SER A 219 -4.37 1.16 -5.61
N LEU A 220 -5.19 0.69 -6.57
CA LEU A 220 -6.39 1.43 -7.02
C LEU A 220 -7.44 1.65 -5.91
N PRO A 221 -7.72 0.68 -5.01
CA PRO A 221 -8.59 0.90 -3.85
C PRO A 221 -8.11 2.06 -2.99
N GLU A 222 -6.80 2.15 -2.71
CA GLU A 222 -6.20 3.25 -1.97
C GLU A 222 -6.36 4.59 -2.68
N LEU A 223 -6.24 4.61 -4.01
CA LEU A 223 -6.48 5.82 -4.79
C LEU A 223 -7.91 6.31 -4.60
N ALA A 224 -8.88 5.40 -4.74
CA ALA A 224 -10.28 5.72 -4.58
C ALA A 224 -10.57 6.23 -3.15
N ALA A 225 -10.12 5.50 -2.12
CA ALA A 225 -10.30 5.86 -0.72
C ALA A 225 -9.68 7.23 -0.40
N SER A 226 -8.44 7.47 -0.81
CA SER A 226 -7.72 8.72 -0.52
C SER A 226 -8.37 9.93 -1.21
N VAL A 227 -8.80 9.78 -2.47
CA VAL A 227 -9.50 10.84 -3.21
C VAL A 227 -10.88 11.12 -2.62
N ILE A 228 -11.64 10.09 -2.22
CA ILE A 228 -12.95 10.26 -1.60
C ILE A 228 -12.82 10.98 -0.26
N ALA A 229 -11.93 10.51 0.63
CA ALA A 229 -11.67 11.12 1.92
C ALA A 229 -11.24 12.59 1.77
N ALA A 230 -10.29 12.89 0.90
CA ALA A 230 -9.83 14.25 0.67
C ALA A 230 -10.92 15.18 0.12
N ARG A 231 -11.88 14.66 -0.67
CA ARG A 231 -13.04 15.43 -1.16
C ARG A 231 -14.10 15.68 -0.09
N LYS A 232 -14.20 14.79 0.89
CA LYS A 232 -15.06 14.95 2.08
C LYS A 232 -14.45 15.91 3.12
N GLY A 233 -13.17 16.26 2.97
CA GLY A 233 -12.42 17.08 3.93
C GLY A 233 -11.72 16.26 5.00
N GLU A 234 -11.76 14.93 4.89
CA GLU A 234 -11.10 13.96 5.77
C GLU A 234 -9.63 13.81 5.37
N HIS A 235 -8.87 14.89 5.55
CA HIS A 235 -7.50 14.99 5.03
C HIS A 235 -6.54 14.06 5.75
N ASP A 236 -6.74 13.82 7.05
CA ASP A 236 -5.86 12.98 7.86
C ASP A 236 -6.09 11.49 7.55
N ILE A 237 -7.32 11.06 7.24
CA ILE A 237 -7.59 9.73 6.68
C ILE A 237 -6.86 9.54 5.34
N ALA A 238 -6.94 10.51 4.43
CA ALA A 238 -6.35 10.39 3.09
C ALA A 238 -4.81 10.20 3.13
N ILE A 239 -4.10 11.01 3.92
CA ILE A 239 -2.64 10.84 4.08
C ILE A 239 -2.30 9.63 4.98
N GLY A 240 -3.11 9.36 6.00
CA GLY A 240 -2.93 8.22 6.90
C GLY A 240 -2.97 6.89 6.15
N ASN A 241 -3.89 6.75 5.20
CA ASN A 241 -3.99 5.60 4.32
C ASN A 241 -2.69 5.39 3.51
N VAL A 242 -2.17 6.45 2.86
CA VAL A 242 -0.91 6.37 2.10
C VAL A 242 0.29 6.00 2.98
N VAL A 243 0.41 6.61 4.15
CA VAL A 243 1.53 6.37 5.07
C VAL A 243 1.45 4.96 5.67
N GLY A 244 0.26 4.55 6.11
CA GLY A 244 -0.05 3.23 6.64
C GLY A 244 0.25 2.12 5.64
N SER A 245 -0.34 2.20 4.43
CA SER A 245 -0.12 1.23 3.36
C SER A 245 1.37 1.10 3.02
N ASN A 246 2.13 2.18 3.03
CA ASN A 246 3.57 2.11 2.76
C ASN A 246 4.35 1.35 3.83
N MET A 247 4.02 1.55 5.10
CA MET A 247 4.63 0.78 6.19
C MET A 247 4.24 -0.70 6.09
N PHE A 248 2.99 -1.01 5.74
CA PHE A 248 2.49 -2.37 5.60
C PHE A 248 3.10 -3.09 4.39
N ASN A 249 3.29 -2.40 3.28
CA ASN A 249 3.98 -2.95 2.12
C ASN A 249 5.42 -3.36 2.46
N ILE A 250 6.15 -2.54 3.22
CA ILE A 250 7.54 -2.89 3.58
C ILE A 250 7.58 -4.00 4.63
N LEU A 251 6.76 -3.90 5.69
CA LEU A 251 6.88 -4.81 6.82
C LEU A 251 6.10 -6.12 6.60
N ALA A 252 4.86 -6.04 6.12
CA ALA A 252 4.00 -7.20 5.92
C ALA A 252 4.15 -7.80 4.53
N VAL A 253 4.04 -7.02 3.45
CA VAL A 253 4.01 -7.59 2.09
C VAL A 253 5.36 -8.22 1.73
N ILE A 254 6.48 -7.50 1.92
CA ILE A 254 7.82 -8.09 1.76
C ILE A 254 8.06 -9.19 2.80
N GLY A 255 7.70 -8.96 4.07
CA GLY A 255 7.91 -9.94 5.14
C GLY A 255 7.24 -11.29 4.87
N ILE A 256 5.97 -11.30 4.44
CA ILE A 256 5.21 -12.50 4.08
C ILE A 256 5.89 -13.20 2.90
N ALA A 257 6.22 -12.45 1.84
CA ALA A 257 6.82 -13.01 0.64
C ALA A 257 8.17 -13.68 0.93
N VAL A 258 9.03 -13.03 1.72
CA VAL A 258 10.36 -13.53 2.09
C VAL A 258 10.29 -14.73 3.02
N VAL A 259 9.34 -14.76 3.96
CA VAL A 259 9.13 -15.93 4.83
C VAL A 259 8.67 -17.15 4.03
N ILE A 260 7.83 -16.94 3.01
CA ILE A 260 7.35 -18.00 2.12
C ILE A 260 8.45 -18.48 1.17
N ALA A 261 9.15 -17.54 0.53
CA ALA A 261 10.15 -17.80 -0.49
C ALA A 261 11.31 -16.79 -0.37
N PRO A 262 12.36 -17.12 0.43
CA PRO A 262 13.56 -16.29 0.55
C PRO A 262 14.23 -16.02 -0.80
N MET A 263 14.84 -14.85 -0.95
CA MET A 263 15.38 -14.36 -2.23
C MET A 263 16.90 -14.23 -2.14
N ASN A 264 17.66 -14.97 -2.93
CA ASN A 264 19.13 -15.00 -2.83
C ASN A 264 19.86 -14.26 -3.96
N ASN A 265 19.15 -13.70 -4.94
CA ASN A 265 19.73 -13.04 -6.13
C ASN A 265 18.82 -11.89 -6.60
N ILE A 266 18.60 -10.89 -5.75
CA ILE A 266 17.80 -9.72 -6.12
C ILE A 266 18.62 -8.87 -7.12
N PRO A 267 18.04 -8.39 -8.23
CA PRO A 267 18.74 -7.50 -9.15
C PRO A 267 19.19 -6.22 -8.44
N PHE A 268 20.43 -5.79 -8.70
CA PHE A 268 21.02 -4.62 -8.06
C PHE A 268 20.26 -3.31 -8.34
N GLU A 269 19.55 -3.28 -9.47
CA GLU A 269 18.65 -2.20 -9.86
C GLU A 269 17.53 -1.97 -8.84
N VAL A 270 17.09 -3.01 -8.11
CA VAL A 270 16.08 -2.86 -7.06
C VAL A 270 16.55 -1.90 -5.98
N LEU A 271 17.82 -2.03 -5.55
CA LEU A 271 18.38 -1.12 -4.55
C LEU A 271 18.72 0.24 -5.16
N GLN A 272 19.40 0.28 -6.31
CA GLN A 272 19.92 1.53 -6.88
C GLN A 272 18.88 2.41 -7.56
N ARG A 273 17.81 1.82 -8.10
CA ARG A 273 16.77 2.55 -8.82
C ARG A 273 15.50 2.60 -7.98
N ASP A 274 14.93 1.43 -7.68
CA ASP A 274 13.55 1.36 -7.19
C ASP A 274 13.45 1.81 -5.72
N TRP A 275 14.34 1.29 -4.87
CA TRP A 275 14.43 1.69 -3.47
C TRP A 275 14.90 3.14 -3.28
N ILE A 276 15.88 3.62 -4.06
CA ILE A 276 16.31 5.03 -4.00
C ILE A 276 15.16 5.97 -4.35
N ILE A 277 14.37 5.68 -5.39
CA ILE A 277 13.21 6.49 -5.74
C ILE A 277 12.16 6.47 -4.62
N MET A 278 11.86 5.30 -4.05
CA MET A 278 10.99 5.17 -2.88
C MET A 278 11.49 6.00 -1.69
N LEU A 279 12.80 5.98 -1.41
CA LEU A 279 13.43 6.78 -0.36
C LEU A 279 13.27 8.29 -0.62
N LEU A 280 13.59 8.75 -1.83
CA LEU A 280 13.49 10.16 -2.20
C LEU A 280 12.04 10.67 -2.10
N LEU A 281 11.07 9.86 -2.52
CA LEU A 281 9.64 10.16 -2.38
C LEU A 281 9.23 10.22 -0.90
N THR A 282 9.72 9.30 -0.07
CA THR A 282 9.45 9.29 1.38
C THR A 282 10.06 10.52 2.07
N ILE A 283 11.27 10.93 1.68
CA ILE A 283 11.91 12.16 2.18
C ILE A 283 11.10 13.38 1.74
N ALA A 284 10.66 13.43 0.48
CA ALA A 284 9.79 14.51 0.00
C ALA A 284 8.50 14.59 0.82
N LEU A 285 7.85 13.45 1.08
CA LEU A 285 6.66 13.36 1.92
C LEU A 285 6.89 13.93 3.32
N LEU A 286 8.01 13.57 3.96
CA LEU A 286 8.38 14.11 5.27
C LEU A 286 8.45 15.65 5.25
N PHE A 287 9.09 16.24 4.24
CA PHE A 287 9.18 17.70 4.14
C PHE A 287 7.83 18.37 3.87
N MET A 288 7.00 17.81 2.99
CA MET A 288 5.68 18.35 2.68
C MET A 288 4.72 18.28 3.89
N ALA A 289 4.77 17.17 4.63
CA ALA A 289 3.88 16.91 5.75
C ALA A 289 4.27 17.63 7.06
N TYR A 290 5.54 17.98 7.25
CA TYR A 290 5.98 18.75 8.43
C TYR A 290 5.99 20.26 8.20
N GLY A 291 6.04 20.71 6.94
CA GLY A 291 6.10 22.12 6.57
C GLY A 291 7.44 22.78 6.94
N PHE A 292 7.71 23.93 6.33
CA PHE A 292 8.87 24.77 6.65
C PHE A 292 8.43 26.03 7.42
N ARG A 293 9.21 26.43 8.44
CA ARG A 293 9.12 27.74 9.13
C ARG A 293 7.72 28.07 9.70
N ASN A 294 7.23 27.26 10.64
CA ASN A 294 5.99 27.47 11.40
C ASN A 294 4.68 27.50 10.57
N LYS A 295 4.69 26.97 9.34
CA LYS A 295 3.46 26.69 8.60
C LYS A 295 2.99 25.26 8.87
N GLU A 296 1.69 25.06 8.95
CA GLU A 296 1.09 23.74 9.04
C GLU A 296 1.49 22.90 7.82
N GLY A 297 1.74 21.61 8.06
CA GLY A 297 2.02 20.63 7.01
C GLY A 297 0.87 20.58 6.01
N LYS A 298 1.16 20.87 4.74
CA LYS A 298 0.15 20.90 3.69
C LYS A 298 0.76 20.48 2.37
N ILE A 299 0.15 19.47 1.75
CA ILE A 299 0.48 19.02 0.41
C ILE A 299 -0.38 19.81 -0.56
N THR A 300 0.27 20.68 -1.32
CA THR A 300 -0.35 21.60 -2.28
C THR A 300 -0.61 20.91 -3.62
N ARG A 301 -1.46 21.53 -4.45
CA ARG A 301 -1.69 21.06 -5.84
C ARG A 301 -0.42 21.02 -6.67
N LEU A 302 0.51 21.96 -6.44
CA LEU A 302 1.78 22.02 -7.15
C LEU A 302 2.68 20.84 -6.76
N GLU A 303 2.81 20.58 -5.46
CA GLU A 303 3.53 19.40 -4.96
C GLU A 303 2.89 18.11 -5.49
N GLY A 304 1.56 18.02 -5.49
CA GLY A 304 0.84 16.88 -6.07
C GLY A 304 1.15 16.68 -7.56
N PHE A 305 1.19 17.76 -8.35
CA PHE A 305 1.58 17.72 -9.76
C PHE A 305 3.03 17.26 -9.96
N ILE A 306 3.96 17.72 -9.12
CA ILE A 306 5.36 17.30 -9.14
C ILE A 306 5.46 15.80 -8.84
N LEU A 307 4.74 15.29 -7.84
CA LEU A 307 4.71 13.86 -7.50
C LEU A 307 4.23 13.01 -8.67
N VAL A 308 3.16 13.43 -9.37
CA VAL A 308 2.66 12.70 -10.56
C VAL A 308 3.68 12.73 -11.69
N ILE A 309 4.39 13.84 -11.90
CA ILE A 309 5.50 13.90 -12.87
C ILE A 309 6.60 12.91 -12.48
N CYS A 310 6.98 12.85 -11.20
CA CYS A 310 7.97 11.87 -10.73
C CYS A 310 7.53 10.43 -11.00
N TYR A 311 6.25 10.11 -10.80
CA TYR A 311 5.69 8.80 -11.12
C TYR A 311 5.81 8.45 -12.61
N VAL A 312 5.41 9.39 -13.50
CA VAL A 312 5.50 9.21 -14.95
C VAL A 312 6.95 9.09 -15.41
N ALA A 313 7.85 9.92 -14.86
CA ALA A 313 9.27 9.88 -15.18
C ALA A 313 9.92 8.56 -14.75
N TYR A 314 9.61 8.07 -13.55
CA TYR A 314 10.08 6.78 -13.04
C TYR A 314 9.63 5.62 -13.94
N ASN A 315 8.34 5.53 -14.28
CA ASN A 315 7.82 4.48 -15.16
C ASN A 315 8.40 4.57 -16.58
N THR A 316 8.61 5.78 -17.09
CA THR A 316 9.25 5.99 -18.39
C THR A 316 10.70 5.48 -18.37
N TYR A 317 11.46 5.83 -17.33
CA TYR A 317 12.83 5.35 -17.15
C TYR A 317 12.91 3.81 -17.01
N LEU A 318 11.96 3.22 -16.27
CA LEU A 318 11.82 1.77 -16.14
C LEU A 318 11.50 1.10 -17.49
N GLY A 319 10.61 1.68 -18.29
CA GLY A 319 10.29 1.18 -19.64
C GLY A 319 11.44 1.33 -20.65
N MET A 320 12.23 2.39 -20.54
CA MET A 320 13.40 2.58 -21.41
C MET A 320 14.53 1.59 -21.11
N THR A 321 14.76 1.28 -19.82
CA THR A 321 15.74 0.25 -19.41
C THR A 321 15.36 -1.15 -19.89
N LEU A 322 14.06 -1.45 -20.01
CA LEU A 322 13.58 -2.70 -20.62
C LEU A 322 13.84 -2.80 -22.13
N THR A 323 13.82 -1.68 -22.84
CA THR A 323 13.94 -1.65 -24.31
C THR A 323 15.39 -1.50 -24.78
N GLY A 324 16.36 -1.49 -23.86
CA GLY A 324 17.79 -1.33 -24.17
C GLY A 324 18.14 0.06 -24.71
N ASN A 325 17.26 1.05 -24.50
CA ASN A 325 17.47 2.42 -24.96
C ASN A 325 18.37 3.25 -24.01
N ILE A 326 18.78 2.67 -22.88
CA ILE A 326 19.73 3.21 -21.90
C ILE A 326 20.33 2.08 -21.07
#